data_AF-A0A4P9J6U3-F1
#
_entry.id   AF-A0A4P9J6U3-F1
#
_cell.length_a   1.000
_cell.length_b   1.000
_cell.length_c   1.000
_cell.angle_alpha   90.00
_cell.angle_beta   90.00
_cell.angle_gamma   90.00
#
_symmetry.space_group_name_H-M   'P 1'
#
loop_
_entity.id
_entity.type
_entity.pdbx_description
1 polymer ?
#
loop_
_entity_poly.entity_id
_entity_poly.type
_entity_poly.pdbx_seq_one_letter_code
_entity_poly.pdbx_strand_id
1 'polypeptide(L)'
;MFGFFNKQNVTLSLPVKGRLLNNGEPQQGVKVTRELIYGDTYIDEAISDNNGYFYFDNKTIRSSKPSNMFFNSSLLQSIYIGNKKDEDSILWYTTIQFTEEQALLSDILNNFECELSEEATTYDIPIKNTGQFYTVYTRCNINSLN
;
A
#
# COMPACT_ATOMS: atom_id res chain seq x y z
N MET A 1 -20.94 -24.58 -21.94
CA MET A 1 -21.63 -23.62 -21.08
C MET A 1 -20.66 -22.49 -20.76
N PHE A 2 -20.80 -21.34 -21.41
CA PHE A 2 -19.96 -20.18 -21.17
C PHE A 2 -20.51 -19.46 -19.93
N GLY A 3 -19.87 -19.72 -18.78
CA GLY A 3 -20.21 -19.07 -17.53
C GLY A 3 -19.91 -17.58 -17.64
N PHE A 4 -20.95 -16.76 -17.49
CA PHE A 4 -20.78 -15.33 -17.23
C PHE A 4 -20.00 -15.18 -15.92
N PHE A 5 -18.70 -14.93 -16.03
CA PHE A 5 -17.89 -14.56 -14.87
C PHE A 5 -18.39 -13.20 -14.39
N ASN A 6 -19.27 -13.20 -13.38
CA ASN A 6 -19.78 -11.99 -12.77
C ASN A 6 -18.61 -11.20 -12.17
N LYS A 7 -18.24 -10.10 -12.84
CA LYS A 7 -17.22 -9.20 -12.32
C LYS A 7 -17.81 -8.41 -11.16
N GLN A 8 -17.09 -8.35 -10.06
CA GLN A 8 -17.43 -7.51 -8.91
C GLN A 8 -16.40 -6.41 -8.72
N ASN A 9 -16.79 -5.37 -7.98
CA ASN A 9 -15.85 -4.33 -7.58
C ASN A 9 -14.94 -4.88 -6.49
N VAL A 10 -13.63 -4.65 -6.64
CA VAL A 10 -12.60 -5.05 -5.70
C VAL A 10 -11.74 -3.83 -5.42
N THR A 11 -11.72 -3.38 -4.17
CA THR A 11 -10.86 -2.27 -3.73
C THR A 11 -9.49 -2.80 -3.42
N LEU A 12 -8.51 -2.52 -4.28
CA LEU A 12 -7.11 -2.93 -4.11
C LEU A 12 -6.35 -2.02 -3.14
N SER A 13 -6.74 -0.76 -3.04
CA SER A 13 -6.14 0.17 -2.08
C SER A 13 -7.18 1.17 -1.67
N LEU A 14 -7.24 1.41 -0.36
CA LEU A 14 -7.90 2.59 0.17
C LEU A 14 -7.05 3.83 -0.13
N PRO A 15 -7.58 5.05 0.07
CA PRO A 15 -6.80 6.26 -0.07
C PRO A 15 -5.51 6.17 0.75
N VAL A 16 -4.43 6.68 0.19
CA VAL A 16 -3.15 6.78 0.88
C VAL A 16 -2.79 8.24 0.95
N LYS A 17 -2.49 8.73 2.15
CA LYS A 17 -1.98 10.08 2.37
C LYS A 17 -0.69 9.97 3.16
N GLY A 18 0.40 10.42 2.53
CA GLY A 18 1.72 10.35 3.11
C GLY A 18 2.44 11.68 3.08
N ARG A 19 3.53 11.74 3.84
CA ARG A 19 4.44 12.89 3.85
C ARG A 19 5.88 12.41 3.79
N LEU A 20 6.68 13.04 2.95
CA LEU A 20 8.12 12.76 2.82
C LEU A 20 8.92 13.83 3.54
N LEU A 21 9.79 13.37 4.43
CA LEU A 21 10.79 14.17 5.13
C LEU A 21 12.19 13.67 4.78
N ASN A 22 13.19 14.54 4.90
CA ASN A 22 14.60 14.15 4.90
C ASN A 22 15.30 14.95 6.00
N ASN A 23 15.72 14.27 7.07
CA ASN A 23 16.19 14.89 8.31
C ASN A 23 15.20 15.94 8.86
N GLY A 24 13.91 15.62 8.86
CA GLY A 24 12.83 16.49 9.32
C GLY A 24 12.35 17.55 8.31
N GLU A 25 13.07 17.75 7.20
CA GLU A 25 12.72 18.74 6.19
C GLU A 25 11.77 18.18 5.12
N PRO A 26 10.65 18.86 4.79
CA PRO A 26 9.73 18.39 3.77
C PRO A 26 10.34 18.26 2.38
N GLN A 27 10.05 17.16 1.68
CA GLN A 27 10.60 16.90 0.35
C GLN A 27 9.56 17.19 -0.75
N GLN A 28 9.72 18.32 -1.43
CA GLN A 28 8.85 18.76 -2.53
C GLN A 28 9.24 18.14 -3.89
N GLY A 29 8.26 17.89 -4.75
CA GLY A 29 8.49 17.54 -6.15
C GLY A 29 8.98 16.11 -6.35
N VAL A 30 8.93 15.29 -5.30
CA VAL A 30 9.34 13.89 -5.36
C VAL A 30 8.21 13.08 -5.98
N LYS A 31 8.55 12.32 -7.03
CA LYS A 31 7.63 11.34 -7.60
C LYS A 31 7.55 10.12 -6.71
N VAL A 32 6.35 9.81 -6.24
CA VAL A 32 6.01 8.61 -5.48
C VAL A 32 5.20 7.69 -6.37
N THR A 33 5.54 6.41 -6.38
CA THR A 33 4.85 5.38 -7.17
C THR A 33 4.17 4.38 -6.24
N ARG A 34 2.90 4.11 -6.48
CA ARG A 34 2.14 3.01 -5.87
C ARG A 34 1.99 1.90 -6.90
N GLU A 35 2.47 0.71 -6.59
CA GLU A 35 2.27 -0.51 -7.37
C GLU A 35 1.43 -1.52 -6.58
N LEU A 36 0.40 -2.05 -7.22
CA LEU A 36 -0.54 -3.03 -6.68
C LEU A 36 -0.56 -4.23 -7.62
N ILE A 37 -0.28 -5.43 -7.11
CA ILE A 37 -0.30 -6.67 -7.89
C ILE A 37 -1.41 -7.57 -7.37
N TYR A 38 -2.44 -7.75 -8.20
CA TYR A 38 -3.60 -8.61 -7.94
C TYR A 38 -3.89 -9.47 -9.18
N GLY A 39 -2.98 -10.38 -9.46
CA GLY A 39 -2.89 -11.13 -10.72
C GLY A 39 -2.49 -10.29 -11.94
N ASP A 40 -2.90 -9.02 -12.00
CA ASP A 40 -2.37 -8.01 -12.92
C ASP A 40 -1.67 -6.91 -12.10
N THR A 41 -0.83 -6.12 -12.76
CA THR A 41 -0.12 -4.99 -12.15
C THR A 41 -0.86 -3.69 -12.42
N TYR A 42 -1.05 -2.89 -11.37
CA TYR A 42 -1.67 -1.58 -11.40
C TYR A 42 -0.70 -0.56 -10.79
N ILE A 43 -0.42 0.52 -11.52
CA ILE A 43 0.55 1.55 -11.11
C ILE A 43 -0.14 2.90 -11.10
N ASP A 44 0.06 3.65 -10.02
CA ASP A 44 -0.34 5.05 -9.88
C ASP A 44 0.89 5.88 -9.45
N GLU A 45 0.95 7.14 -9.86
CA GLU A 45 2.02 8.08 -9.49
C GLU A 45 1.42 9.33 -8.84
N ALA A 46 2.13 9.88 -7.86
CA ALA A 46 1.83 11.15 -7.22
C ALA A 46 3.12 11.98 -7.11
N ILE A 47 2.98 13.30 -7.01
CA ILE A 47 4.11 14.21 -6.79
C ILE A 47 3.89 14.89 -5.44
N SER A 48 4.92 14.91 -4.60
CA SER A 48 4.84 15.57 -3.30
C SER A 48 4.76 17.09 -3.42
N ASP A 49 3.91 17.70 -2.59
CA ASP A 49 3.73 19.15 -2.53
C ASP A 49 4.85 19.86 -1.76
N ASN A 50 4.73 21.18 -1.60
CA ASN A 50 5.73 22.02 -0.92
C ASN A 50 5.93 21.65 0.56
N ASN A 51 4.97 20.94 1.16
CA ASN A 51 5.02 20.47 2.54
C ASN A 51 5.36 18.97 2.61
N GLY A 52 5.80 18.37 1.50
CA GLY A 52 6.20 16.99 1.38
C GLY A 52 5.04 16.00 1.27
N TYR A 53 3.78 16.47 1.22
CA TYR A 53 2.63 15.58 1.19
C TYR A 53 2.37 15.02 -0.20
N PHE A 54 1.99 13.76 -0.28
CA PHE A 54 1.48 13.11 -1.48
C PHE A 54 0.22 12.33 -1.17
N TYR A 55 -0.56 12.07 -2.21
CA TYR A 55 -1.85 11.44 -2.08
C TYR A 55 -2.12 10.49 -3.24
N PHE A 56 -2.69 9.34 -2.91
CA PHE A 56 -3.29 8.44 -3.87
C PHE A 56 -4.77 8.24 -3.54
N ASP A 57 -5.63 8.39 -4.55
CA ASP A 57 -7.04 8.02 -4.46
C ASP A 57 -7.20 6.52 -4.17
N ASN A 58 -8.43 6.13 -3.81
CA ASN A 58 -8.80 4.72 -3.79
C ASN A 58 -8.52 4.06 -5.15
N LYS A 59 -8.14 2.77 -5.13
CA LYS A 59 -8.01 1.96 -6.33
C LYS A 59 -9.03 0.84 -6.30
N THR A 60 -10.11 0.99 -7.06
CA THR A 60 -11.12 -0.05 -7.25
C THR A 60 -11.09 -0.57 -8.68
N ILE A 61 -11.13 -1.89 -8.84
CA ILE A 61 -11.16 -2.55 -10.14
C ILE A 61 -12.41 -3.41 -10.28
N ARG A 62 -12.81 -3.73 -11.51
CA ARG A 62 -13.80 -4.77 -11.79
C ARG A 62 -13.12 -6.08 -12.12
N SER A 63 -13.26 -7.07 -11.24
CA SER A 63 -12.58 -8.35 -11.35
C SER A 63 -13.52 -9.53 -11.14
N SER A 64 -13.32 -10.60 -11.92
CA SER A 64 -13.93 -11.90 -11.68
C SER A 64 -13.03 -12.85 -10.89
N LYS A 65 -11.79 -12.43 -10.56
CA LYS A 65 -10.82 -13.23 -9.81
C LYS A 65 -11.35 -13.73 -8.46
N PRO A 66 -12.12 -12.93 -7.68
CA PRO A 66 -12.73 -13.45 -6.45
C PRO A 66 -13.69 -14.63 -6.64
N SER A 67 -14.31 -14.76 -7.81
CA SER A 67 -15.21 -15.88 -8.12
C SER A 67 -14.44 -17.14 -8.57
N ASN A 68 -13.12 -17.07 -8.69
CA ASN A 68 -12.27 -18.19 -9.06
C ASN A 68 -11.66 -18.82 -7.80
N MET A 69 -12.08 -20.04 -7.47
CA MET A 69 -11.60 -20.78 -6.28
C MET A 69 -10.12 -21.16 -6.33
N PHE A 70 -9.46 -21.08 -7.49
CA PHE A 70 -8.03 -21.35 -7.66
C PHE A 70 -7.18 -20.07 -7.67
N PHE A 71 -7.81 -18.90 -7.55
CA PHE A 71 -7.09 -17.64 -7.53
C PHE A 71 -6.50 -17.39 -6.15
N ASN A 72 -5.19 -17.16 -6.08
CA ASN A 72 -4.55 -16.70 -4.87
C ASN A 72 -4.97 -15.23 -4.63
N SER A 73 -5.77 -15.01 -3.58
CA SER A 73 -6.31 -13.72 -3.19
C SER A 73 -5.28 -12.79 -2.54
N SER A 74 -3.97 -13.02 -2.70
CA SER A 74 -2.95 -12.12 -2.21
C SER A 74 -2.85 -10.85 -3.06
N LEU A 75 -2.76 -9.72 -2.40
CA LEU A 75 -2.39 -8.43 -2.97
C LEU A 75 -0.99 -8.08 -2.49
N LEU A 76 -0.07 -7.88 -3.43
CA LEU A 76 1.20 -7.22 -3.13
C LEU A 76 1.00 -5.71 -3.31
N GLN A 77 1.30 -4.94 -2.28
CA GLN A 77 1.26 -3.49 -2.30
C GLN A 77 2.65 -2.95 -2.03
N SER A 78 3.12 -2.06 -2.90
CA SER A 78 4.38 -1.34 -2.70
C SER A 78 4.22 0.15 -3.01
N ILE A 79 4.82 0.99 -2.19
CA ILE A 79 4.94 2.42 -2.39
C ILE A 79 6.43 2.76 -2.30
N TYR A 80 6.95 3.45 -3.31
CA TYR A 80 8.38 3.74 -3.43
C TYR A 80 8.63 5.04 -4.18
N ILE A 81 9.81 5.60 -3.96
CA ILE A 81 10.37 6.69 -4.76
C ILE A 81 11.41 6.12 -5.73
N GLY A 82 11.74 6.81 -6.82
CA GLY A 82 12.83 6.36 -7.71
C GLY A 82 12.66 4.93 -8.23
N ASN A 83 13.60 4.04 -7.90
CA ASN A 83 13.65 2.66 -8.39
C ASN A 83 13.31 1.65 -7.29
N LYS A 84 12.20 0.92 -7.43
CA LYS A 84 11.77 -0.12 -6.47
C LYS A 84 12.84 -1.18 -6.15
N LYS A 85 13.80 -1.43 -7.05
CA LYS A 85 14.87 -2.42 -6.81
C LYS A 85 15.92 -1.94 -5.81
N ASP A 86 15.96 -0.64 -5.56
CA ASP A 86 16.78 -0.04 -4.53
C ASP A 86 16.04 -0.10 -3.19
N GLU A 87 16.66 -0.71 -2.20
CA GLU A 87 16.07 -0.85 -0.87
C GLU A 87 15.83 0.52 -0.23
N ASP A 88 16.74 1.47 -0.50
CA ASP A 88 16.68 2.86 -0.04
C ASP A 88 15.54 3.67 -0.70
N SER A 89 14.85 3.08 -1.67
CA SER A 89 13.71 3.69 -2.35
C SER A 89 12.35 3.23 -1.80
N ILE A 90 12.29 2.19 -0.97
CA ILE A 90 11.04 1.61 -0.49
C ILE A 90 10.46 2.43 0.67
N LEU A 91 9.26 2.97 0.47
CA LEU A 91 8.49 3.63 1.54
C LEU A 91 7.63 2.62 2.29
N TRP A 92 6.95 1.74 1.55
CA TRP A 92 6.02 0.74 2.07
C TRP A 92 6.03 -0.50 1.19
N TYR A 93 6.06 -1.68 1.80
CA TYR A 93 5.96 -2.95 1.11
C TYR A 93 5.26 -3.98 1.99
N THR A 94 4.19 -4.58 1.48
CA THR A 94 3.45 -5.62 2.20
C THR A 94 2.72 -6.57 1.25
N THR A 95 2.42 -7.77 1.75
CA THR A 95 1.51 -8.71 1.10
C THR A 95 0.28 -8.89 1.97
N ILE A 96 -0.89 -8.57 1.42
CA ILE A 96 -2.17 -8.56 2.11
C ILE A 96 -2.96 -9.74 1.56
N GLN A 97 -3.38 -10.65 2.43
CA GLN A 97 -4.45 -11.59 2.06
C GLN A 97 -5.74 -10.79 1.96
N PHE A 98 -6.45 -10.84 0.83
CA PHE A 98 -7.81 -10.30 0.72
C PHE A 98 -8.76 -11.10 1.63
N THR A 99 -8.72 -10.80 2.92
CA THR A 99 -9.79 -11.08 3.89
C THR A 99 -10.71 -9.86 3.94
N GLU A 100 -11.86 -9.96 4.61
CA GLU A 100 -12.79 -8.84 4.76
C GLU A 100 -12.21 -7.64 5.57
N GLU A 101 -10.98 -7.75 6.10
CA GLU A 101 -10.38 -6.83 7.06
C GLU A 101 -9.42 -5.77 6.47
N GLN A 102 -9.61 -5.38 5.20
CA GLN A 102 -8.84 -4.26 4.59
C GLN A 102 -8.98 -2.92 5.33
N ALA A 103 -10.01 -2.78 6.17
CA ALA A 103 -10.24 -1.57 6.96
C ALA A 103 -9.09 -1.24 7.91
N LEU A 104 -8.37 -2.25 8.43
CA LEU A 104 -7.26 -2.05 9.38
C LEU A 104 -6.06 -1.32 8.78
N LEU A 105 -5.77 -1.55 7.49
CA LEU A 105 -4.66 -0.87 6.80
C LEU A 105 -4.99 0.56 6.41
N SER A 106 -6.28 0.93 6.43
CA SER A 106 -6.74 2.27 6.04
C SER A 106 -6.21 3.36 6.95
N ASP A 107 -6.17 3.11 8.26
CA ASP A 107 -5.75 4.11 9.25
C ASP A 107 -4.26 4.39 9.14
N ILE A 108 -3.46 3.33 8.93
CA ILE A 108 -2.01 3.43 8.71
C ILE A 108 -1.72 4.19 7.41
N LEU A 109 -2.38 3.80 6.32
CA LEU A 109 -2.15 4.38 4.99
C LEU A 109 -2.61 5.84 4.88
N ASN A 110 -3.50 6.31 5.77
CA ASN A 110 -3.98 7.70 5.76
C ASN A 110 -3.09 8.69 6.53
N ASN A 111 -2.11 8.22 7.31
CA ASN A 111 -1.27 9.09 8.14
C ASN A 111 0.20 8.61 8.20
N PHE A 112 0.79 8.23 7.07
CA PHE A 112 2.16 7.73 7.07
C PHE A 112 3.19 8.82 6.75
N GLU A 113 4.03 9.16 7.74
CA GLU A 113 5.13 10.10 7.59
C GLU A 113 6.43 9.32 7.41
N CYS A 114 7.15 9.56 6.33
CA CYS A 114 8.35 8.83 5.94
C CYS A 114 9.58 9.71 6.11
N GLU A 115 10.50 9.29 6.95
CA GLU A 115 11.82 9.90 7.06
C GLU A 115 12.76 9.20 6.08
N LEU A 116 13.16 9.89 5.01
CA LEU A 116 13.98 9.30 3.95
C LEU A 116 15.42 9.06 4.40
N SER A 117 15.88 9.75 5.45
CA SER A 117 17.20 9.52 6.05
C SER A 117 17.23 8.29 6.98
N GLU A 118 16.08 7.68 7.26
CA GLU A 118 15.98 6.47 8.07
C GLU A 118 15.89 5.20 7.20
N GLU A 119 16.47 4.11 7.71
CA GLU A 119 16.37 2.79 7.10
C GLU A 119 14.98 2.21 7.32
N ALA A 120 14.48 1.45 6.34
CA ALA A 120 13.21 0.76 6.48
C ALA A 120 13.32 -0.41 7.47
N THR A 121 12.28 -0.58 8.28
CA THR A 121 12.18 -1.63 9.30
C THR A 121 10.96 -2.52 9.02
N THR A 122 11.05 -3.78 9.45
CA THR A 122 9.93 -4.72 9.37
C THR A 122 9.09 -4.69 10.64
N TYR A 123 7.77 -4.59 10.49
CA TYR A 123 6.79 -4.64 11.55
C TYR A 123 5.75 -5.73 11.28
N ASP A 124 5.34 -6.44 12.33
CA ASP A 124 4.22 -7.37 12.28
C ASP A 124 2.98 -6.74 12.93
N ILE A 125 1.99 -6.40 12.10
CA ILE A 125 0.78 -5.70 12.51
C ILE A 125 -0.32 -6.75 12.75
N PRO A 126 -0.85 -6.89 13.97
CA PRO A 126 -1.84 -7.91 14.27
C PRO A 126 -3.16 -7.67 13.53
N ILE A 127 -3.69 -8.74 12.96
CA ILE A 127 -5.03 -8.78 12.36
C ILE A 127 -6.01 -9.13 13.48
N LYS A 128 -6.97 -8.24 13.74
CA LYS A 128 -7.86 -8.36 14.90
C LYS A 128 -8.63 -9.67 14.83
N ASN A 129 -8.73 -10.39 15.96
CA ASN A 129 -9.52 -11.61 16.11
C ASN A 129 -9.13 -12.80 15.20
N THR A 130 -7.99 -12.78 14.51
CA THR A 130 -7.53 -13.92 13.68
C THR A 130 -6.28 -14.61 14.23
N GLY A 131 -5.51 -13.95 15.09
CA GLY A 131 -4.19 -14.42 15.53
C GLY A 131 -3.11 -14.38 14.43
N GLN A 132 -3.42 -13.76 13.29
CA GLN A 132 -2.52 -13.55 12.16
C GLN A 132 -1.93 -12.14 12.17
N PHE A 133 -0.90 -11.90 11.37
CA PHE A 133 -0.22 -10.62 11.25
C PHE A 133 -0.05 -10.22 9.79
N TYR A 134 -0.11 -8.92 9.50
CA TYR A 134 0.46 -8.34 8.28
C TYR A 134 1.93 -8.03 8.55
N THR A 135 2.83 -8.62 7.78
CA THR A 135 4.23 -8.20 7.76
C THR A 135 4.38 -7.02 6.81
N VAL A 136 4.88 -5.91 7.33
CA VAL A 136 5.07 -4.65 6.61
C VAL A 136 6.53 -4.24 6.72
N TYR A 137 7.15 -4.01 5.57
CA TYR A 137 8.47 -3.39 5.49
C TYR A 137 8.29 -1.92 5.10
N THR A 138 8.70 -1.01 5.97
CA THR A 138 8.41 0.43 5.83
C THR A 138 9.47 1.28 6.53
N ARG A 139 9.83 2.42 5.95
CA ARG A 139 10.61 3.48 6.64
C ARG A 139 9.73 4.55 7.27
N CYS A 140 8.43 4.38 7.13
CA CYS A 140 7.47 5.37 7.52
C CYS A 140 6.84 4.99 8.84
N ASN A 141 6.52 6.03 9.59
CA ASN A 141 6.00 5.93 10.92
C ASN A 141 4.61 5.26 10.91
N ILE A 142 4.47 4.22 11.74
CA ILE A 142 3.23 3.45 11.94
C ILE A 142 2.53 3.80 13.26
N ASN A 143 2.86 4.95 13.86
CA ASN A 143 2.35 5.41 15.18
C ASN A 143 0.82 5.49 15.31
N SER A 144 0.05 5.24 14.25
CA SER A 144 -1.42 5.08 14.28
C SER A 144 -1.89 3.82 15.01
N LEU A 145 -0.98 2.95 15.48
CA LEU A 145 -1.28 1.65 16.12
C LEU A 145 -1.19 1.65 17.66
N ASN A 146 -0.87 2.78 18.29
CA ASN A 146 -0.84 2.94 19.75
C ASN A 146 -2.15 3.50 20.32
#